data_AF-A0A0P0ECM7-F1
#
_entry.id   AF-A0A0P0ECM7-F1
#
_cell.length_a   1.000
_cell.length_b   1.000
_cell.length_c   1.000
_cell.angle_alpha   90.00
_cell.angle_beta   90.00
_cell.angle_gamma   90.00
#
_symmetry.space_group_name_H-M   'P 1'
#
loop_
_entity.id
_entity.type
_entity.pdbx_description
1 polymer ?
#
loop_
_entity_poly.entity_id
_entity_poly.type
_entity_poly.pdbx_seq_one_letter_code
_entity_poly.pdbx_strand_id
1 'polypeptide(L)' 'MRRPLLILATAVVALTLAGCGKKPSFVDPPQGKAADKFPGTYPNPKTDPKPGQPSSGARFP' A
#
# COMPACT_ATOMS: atom_id res chain seq x y z
N MET A 1 21.59 32.81 -23.11
CA MET A 1 20.77 32.45 -21.92
C MET A 1 20.15 31.05 -21.94
N ARG A 2 20.13 30.30 -23.07
CA ARG A 2 19.43 28.99 -23.16
C ARG A 2 20.21 27.78 -22.61
N ARG A 3 21.54 27.80 -22.69
CA ARG A 3 22.42 26.70 -22.23
C ARG A 3 22.31 26.38 -20.72
N PRO A 4 22.39 27.36 -19.79
CA PRO A 4 22.27 27.06 -18.36
C PRO A 4 20.87 26.56 -18.00
N LEU A 5 19.83 27.06 -18.68
CA LEU A 5 18.45 26.59 -18.50
C LEU A 5 18.29 25.11 -18.87
N LEU A 6 18.94 24.69 -19.96
CA LEU A 6 18.93 23.30 -20.43
C LEU A 6 19.65 22.35 -19.48
N ILE A 7 20.80 22.76 -18.93
CA ILE A 7 21.55 21.99 -17.92
C ILE A 7 20.74 21.85 -16.63
N LEU A 8 20.07 22.92 -16.19
CA LEU A 8 19.23 22.86 -15.01
C LEU A 8 18.04 21.90 -15.22
N ALA A 9 17.40 21.99 -16.39
CA ALA A 9 16.28 21.13 -16.74
C ALA A 9 16.67 19.64 -16.78
N THR A 10 17.81 19.30 -17.38
CA THR A 10 18.29 17.91 -17.42
C THR A 10 18.69 17.39 -16.04
N ALA A 11 19.31 18.23 -15.21
CA ALA A 11 19.66 17.87 -13.84
C ALA A 11 18.41 17.57 -12.99
N VAL A 12 17.36 18.38 -13.12
CA VAL A 12 16.08 18.16 -12.42
C VAL A 12 15.43 16.85 -12.86
N VAL A 13 15.38 16.57 -14.17
CA VAL A 13 14.83 15.31 -14.69
C VAL A 13 15.65 14.10 -14.22
N ALA A 14 16.98 14.19 -14.19
CA ALA A 14 17.82 13.11 -13.70
C ALA A 14 17.60 12.83 -12.21
N LEU A 15 17.45 13.88 -11.38
CA LEU A 15 17.20 13.76 -9.95
C LEU A 15 15.83 13.15 -9.65
N THR A 16 14.78 13.53 -10.39
CA THR A 16 13.43 12.96 -10.21
C THR A 16 13.40 11.49 -10.62
N LEU A 17 14.07 11.10 -11.70
CA LEU A 17 14.18 9.70 -12.11
C LEU A 17 15.01 8.86 -11.12
N ALA A 18 16.06 9.42 -10.52
CA ALA A 18 16.91 8.71 -9.57
C ALA A 18 16.22 8.44 -8.21
N GLY A 19 15.22 9.25 -7.85
CA GLY A 19 14.44 9.09 -6.61
C GLY A 19 13.26 8.12 -6.75
N CYS A 20 12.70 7.96 -7.95
CA CYS A 20 11.56 7.07 -8.18
C CYS A 20 11.99 5.60 -8.13
N GLY A 21 11.32 4.80 -7.29
CA GLY A 21 11.52 3.35 -7.24
C GLY A 21 12.73 2.87 -6.41
N LYS A 22 13.46 3.77 -5.74
CA LYS A 22 14.43 3.36 -4.73
C LYS A 22 13.69 2.80 -3.52
N LYS A 23 13.77 1.48 -3.34
CA LYS A 23 13.26 0.80 -2.15
C LYS A 23 13.91 1.42 -0.90
N PRO A 24 13.14 1.78 0.14
CA PRO A 24 13.71 2.13 1.44
C PRO A 24 14.63 1.01 1.93
N SER A 25 15.81 1.38 2.44
CA SER A 25 16.74 0.43 3.07
C SER A 25 16.17 -0.16 4.36
N PHE A 26 15.24 0.58 4.98
CA PHE A 26 14.56 0.20 6.20
C PHE A 26 13.05 0.41 6.04
N VAL A 27 12.30 -0.58 6.49
CA VAL A 27 10.87 -0.51 6.73
C VAL A 27 10.63 -1.11 8.10
N ASP A 28 9.67 -0.56 8.84
CA ASP A 28 9.29 -1.14 10.12
C ASP A 28 8.87 -2.61 9.92
N PRO A 29 9.21 -3.50 10.87
CA PRO A 29 8.76 -4.88 10.78
C PRO A 29 7.23 -4.90 10.74
N PRO A 30 6.63 -5.88 10.03
CA PRO A 30 5.19 -6.02 10.00
C PRO A 30 4.66 -6.12 11.43
N GLN A 31 3.54 -5.46 11.68
CA GLN A 31 2.86 -5.51 12.97
C GLN A 31 2.57 -6.99 13.28
N GLY A 32 3.12 -7.47 14.40
CA GLY A 32 2.92 -8.85 14.82
C GLY A 32 1.45 -9.16 15.09
N LYS A 33 1.10 -10.45 15.20
CA LYS A 33 -0.28 -10.93 15.39
C LYS A 33 -1.07 -10.21 16.50
N ALA A 34 -0.38 -9.73 17.55
CA ALA A 34 -1.01 -9.02 18.66
C ALA A 34 -1.61 -7.66 18.29
N ALA A 35 -1.06 -7.00 17.25
CA ALA A 35 -1.56 -5.72 16.73
C ALA A 35 -2.38 -5.88 15.45
N ASP A 36 -2.64 -7.13 15.03
CA ASP A 36 -3.44 -7.40 13.86
C ASP A 36 -4.92 -7.08 14.14
N LYS A 37 -5.49 -6.16 13.37
CA LYS A 37 -6.91 -5.81 13.43
C LYS A 37 -7.80 -7.00 13.06
N PHE A 38 -7.26 -7.95 12.30
CA PHE A 38 -7.97 -9.13 11.79
C PHE A 38 -7.18 -10.39 12.14
N PRO A 39 -7.14 -10.81 13.43
CA PRO A 39 -6.32 -11.92 13.89
C PRO A 39 -6.74 -13.31 13.33
N GLY A 40 -7.82 -13.36 12.54
CA GLY A 40 -8.35 -14.57 11.91
C GLY A 40 -7.65 -14.91 10.60
N THR A 41 -7.45 -16.20 10.36
CA THR A 41 -7.02 -16.68 9.05
C THR A 41 -8.25 -16.84 8.16
N TYR A 42 -8.28 -16.09 7.06
CA TYR A 42 -9.26 -16.31 6.00
C TYR A 42 -8.81 -17.48 5.10
N PRO A 43 -9.73 -18.36 4.66
CA PRO A 43 -11.14 -18.40 5.01
C PRO A 43 -11.39 -19.07 6.37
N ASN A 44 -12.37 -18.55 7.12
CA ASN A 44 -12.91 -19.15 8.33
C ASN A 44 -14.37 -19.61 8.10
N PRO A 45 -14.59 -20.91 7.80
CA PRO A 45 -15.94 -21.45 7.52
C PRO A 45 -16.97 -21.27 8.63
N LYS A 46 -16.55 -20.99 9.88
CA LYS A 46 -17.44 -20.79 11.02
C LYS A 46 -17.96 -19.36 11.12
N THR A 47 -17.14 -18.37 10.76
CA THR A 47 -17.46 -16.94 10.94
C THR A 47 -17.72 -16.22 9.63
N ASP A 48 -17.22 -16.75 8.51
CA ASP A 48 -17.38 -16.12 7.21
C ASP A 48 -18.83 -16.22 6.75
N PRO A 49 -19.40 -15.14 6.18
CA PRO A 49 -20.72 -15.20 5.58
C PRO A 49 -20.76 -16.27 4.50
N LYS A 50 -21.72 -17.19 4.60
CA LYS A 50 -21.94 -18.17 3.56
C LYS A 50 -22.55 -17.48 2.33
N PRO A 51 -22.24 -17.94 1.10
CA PRO A 51 -22.91 -17.45 -0.09
C PRO A 51 -24.43 -17.50 0.08
N GLY A 52 -25.11 -16.38 -0.17
CA GLY A 52 -26.56 -16.25 -0.01
C GLY A 52 -27.06 -15.99 1.42
N GLN A 53 -26.18 -15.91 2.43
CA GLN A 53 -26.55 -15.44 3.76
C GLN A 53 -26.04 -14.01 3.98
N PRO A 54 -26.91 -13.03 4.28
CA PRO A 54 -26.47 -11.70 4.65
C PRO A 54 -25.65 -11.79 5.94
N SER A 55 -24.52 -11.08 5.99
CA SER A 55 -23.80 -10.94 7.25
C SER A 55 -24.72 -10.27 8.27
N SER A 56 -24.60 -10.62 9.55
CA SER A 56 -25.49 -10.16 10.63
C SER A 56 -25.53 -8.63 10.84
N GLY A 57 -24.73 -7.87 10.08
CA GLY A 57 -24.75 -6.40 10.03
C GLY A 57 -24.95 -5.79 8.64
N ALA A 58 -25.06 -6.57 7.56
CA ALA A 58 -25.32 -6.05 6.23
C ALA A 58 -26.83 -5.97 5.98
N ARG A 59 -27.40 -4.79 6.23
CA ARG A 59 -28.74 -4.44 5.74
C ARG A 59 -28.56 -3.84 4.35
N PHE A 60 -28.73 -4.65 3.31
CA PHE A 60 -28.82 -4.13 1.95
C PHE A 60 -30.15 -3.37 1.82
N PRO A 61 -30.17 -2.19 1.16
CA PRO A 61 -31.39 -1.42 0.96
C PRO A 61 -32.45 -2.20 0.17
#